data_AF-A0A527TRF7-F1
#
_entry.id   AF-A0A527TRF7-F1
#
_cell.length_a   1.000
_cell.length_b   1.000
_cell.length_c   1.000
_cell.angle_alpha   90.00
_cell.angle_beta   90.00
_cell.angle_gamma   90.00
#
_symmetry.space_group_name_H-M   'P 1'
#
loop_
_entity.id
_entity.type
_entity.pdbx_description
1 polymer ?
#
loop_
_entity_poly.entity_id
_entity_poly.type
_entity_poly.pdbx_seq_one_letter_code
_entity_poly.pdbx_strand_id
1 'polypeptide(L)'
;MSVRPAIVAAMLGGTVLIALPAWIGQRPQLIWNASASVAIGLYRVEPYDRIGVADIALVMPPKSLADFMARRGYLSNNVPLLKRVLALSGQTVCRRRTAIVVGSVTYGHARERDSRGRALPVWQGCRVVAGDEVFLMNWGAADSFDGRYFGLLPLTSVIGRAVPVWTLGHAFPEPNASNDPVRGKLAKALTTLPNAHERSTAMALIGAFTRNDDGFFGNITTLTLDAKVAILPAQKSDAENAPDHRVFCEGMEAGAAWDRSGDKAGAYLSVSIDDPSFAQPMRANLFQSDAEKGAWGLYWSRPSKRNEQG
;
A
#
# COMPACT_ATOMS: atom_id res chain seq x y z
N MET A 1 -30.32 -38.86 -45.06
CA MET A 1 -29.43 -37.68 -44.93
C MET A 1 -28.01 -38.17 -44.67
N SER A 2 -27.02 -37.71 -45.45
CA SER A 2 -25.62 -38.15 -45.31
C SER A 2 -25.01 -37.58 -44.04
N VAL A 3 -24.40 -38.43 -43.20
CA VAL A 3 -23.72 -38.05 -41.95
C VAL A 3 -22.33 -37.43 -42.17
N ARG A 4 -21.78 -37.56 -43.38
CA ARG A 4 -20.45 -37.05 -43.75
C ARG A 4 -20.26 -35.54 -43.55
N PRO A 5 -21.16 -34.64 -44.00
CA PRO A 5 -21.02 -33.20 -43.76
C PRO A 5 -21.05 -32.85 -42.26
N ALA A 6 -21.84 -33.58 -41.45
CA ALA A 6 -21.87 -33.35 -40.00
C ALA A 6 -20.55 -33.74 -39.33
N ILE A 7 -19.93 -34.85 -39.76
CA ILE A 7 -18.62 -35.28 -39.26
C ILE A 7 -17.52 -34.27 -39.64
N VAL A 8 -17.50 -33.80 -40.89
CA VAL A 8 -16.52 -32.81 -41.35
C VAL A 8 -16.69 -31.48 -40.61
N ALA A 9 -17.92 -31.02 -40.39
CA ALA A 9 -18.20 -29.81 -39.61
C ALA A 9 -17.73 -29.95 -38.15
N ALA A 10 -17.96 -31.11 -37.52
CA ALA A 10 -17.49 -31.38 -36.16
C ALA A 10 -15.95 -31.42 -36.07
N MET A 11 -15.27 -32.04 -37.04
CA MET A 11 -13.81 -32.05 -37.11
C MET A 11 -13.22 -30.65 -37.28
N LEU A 12 -13.79 -29.83 -38.18
CA LEU A 12 -13.37 -28.45 -38.38
C LEU A 12 -13.60 -27.60 -37.13
N GLY A 13 -14.77 -27.73 -36.49
CA GLY A 13 -15.09 -27.05 -35.24
C GLY A 13 -14.14 -27.42 -34.10
N GLY A 14 -13.82 -28.71 -33.95
CA GLY A 14 -12.83 -29.18 -32.97
C GLY A 14 -11.43 -28.64 -33.23
N THR A 15 -10.99 -28.62 -34.50
CA THR A 15 -9.69 -28.06 -34.89
C THR A 15 -9.60 -26.56 -34.57
N VAL A 16 -10.67 -25.81 -34.86
CA VAL A 16 -10.77 -24.37 -34.55
C VAL A 16 -10.72 -24.13 -33.04
N LEU A 17 -11.43 -24.91 -32.23
CA LEU A 17 -11.42 -24.80 -30.77
C LEU A 17 -10.03 -25.09 -30.16
N ILE A 18 -9.26 -26.03 -30.74
CA ILE A 18 -7.90 -26.34 -30.29
C ILE A 18 -6.90 -25.25 -30.72
N ALA A 19 -7.07 -24.68 -31.91
CA ALA A 19 -6.17 -23.66 -32.44
C ALA A 19 -6.44 -22.25 -31.87
N LEU A 20 -7.68 -21.95 -31.48
CA LEU A 20 -8.09 -20.61 -30.99
C LEU A 20 -7.19 -20.05 -29.86
N PRO A 21 -6.86 -20.81 -28.80
CA PRO A 21 -6.04 -20.31 -27.70
C PRO A 21 -4.60 -19.95 -28.10
N ALA A 22 -4.07 -20.56 -29.17
CA ALA A 22 -2.75 -20.23 -29.68
C ALA A 22 -2.73 -18.88 -30.44
N TRP A 23 -3.88 -18.45 -30.95
CA TRP A 23 -4.04 -17.18 -31.68
C TRP A 23 -4.57 -16.06 -30.79
N ILE A 24 -5.41 -16.38 -29.81
CA ILE A 24 -5.90 -15.44 -28.80
C ILE A 24 -4.91 -15.48 -27.64
N GLY A 25 -3.88 -14.64 -27.71
CA GLY A 25 -2.81 -14.56 -26.72
C GLY A 25 -3.36 -14.65 -25.29
N GLN A 26 -3.03 -15.74 -24.60
CA GLN A 26 -3.53 -16.02 -23.26
C GLN A 26 -2.88 -15.06 -22.27
N ARG A 27 -3.51 -13.91 -22.02
CA ARG A 27 -3.17 -13.10 -20.85
C ARG A 27 -3.61 -13.90 -19.62
N PRO A 28 -2.74 -14.10 -18.62
CA PRO A 28 -3.12 -14.82 -17.41
C PRO A 28 -4.28 -14.07 -16.78
N GLN A 29 -5.45 -14.69 -16.63
CA GLN A 29 -6.62 -14.03 -16.02
C GLN A 29 -6.54 -14.03 -14.49
N LEU A 30 -5.77 -14.95 -13.93
CA LEU A 30 -5.55 -15.10 -12.50
C LEU A 30 -4.06 -15.29 -12.24
N ILE A 31 -3.57 -14.70 -11.15
CA ILE A 31 -2.21 -14.92 -10.67
C ILE A 31 -2.20 -15.14 -9.16
N TRP A 32 -1.45 -16.14 -8.73
CA TRP A 32 -1.12 -16.34 -7.34
C TRP A 32 0.19 -15.63 -6.99
N ASN A 33 0.13 -14.65 -6.10
CA ASN A 33 1.33 -14.03 -5.54
C ASN A 33 1.78 -14.79 -4.30
N ALA A 34 2.95 -15.42 -4.39
CA ALA A 34 3.59 -16.14 -3.29
C ALA A 34 4.60 -15.29 -2.50
N SER A 35 4.76 -14.00 -2.83
CA SER A 35 5.77 -13.13 -2.21
C SER A 35 5.14 -12.01 -1.40
N ALA A 36 5.74 -11.67 -0.26
CA ALA A 36 5.32 -10.56 0.62
C ALA A 36 5.53 -9.15 0.02
N SER A 37 5.85 -9.03 -1.27
CA SER A 37 6.00 -7.73 -1.94
C SER A 37 4.68 -6.94 -1.97
N VAL A 38 3.59 -7.63 -2.27
CA VAL A 38 2.21 -7.20 -2.05
C VAL A 38 1.52 -8.30 -1.23
N ALA A 39 0.24 -8.14 -0.88
CA ALA A 39 -0.46 -9.17 -0.11
C ALA A 39 -0.38 -10.53 -0.82
N ILE A 40 -0.05 -11.59 -0.07
CA ILE A 40 0.01 -12.96 -0.60
C ILE A 40 -1.43 -13.38 -0.92
N GLY A 41 -1.65 -13.93 -2.10
CA GLY A 41 -3.02 -14.25 -2.51
C GLY A 41 -3.24 -14.41 -3.99
N LEU A 42 -4.51 -14.62 -4.33
CA LEU A 42 -5.05 -14.71 -5.67
C LEU A 42 -5.51 -13.33 -6.15
N TYR A 43 -5.04 -12.96 -7.34
CA TYR A 43 -5.39 -11.73 -8.03
C TYR A 43 -6.01 -12.04 -9.38
N ARG A 44 -7.03 -11.28 -9.78
CA ARG A 44 -7.55 -11.24 -11.13
C ARG A 44 -6.78 -10.21 -11.93
N VAL A 45 -6.37 -10.57 -13.14
CA VAL A 45 -5.65 -9.68 -14.04
C VAL A 45 -6.65 -9.12 -15.04
N GLU A 46 -6.78 -7.81 -15.03
CA GLU A 46 -7.66 -7.06 -15.92
C GLU A 46 -6.80 -6.36 -17.00
N PRO A 47 -7.27 -6.31 -18.26
CA PRO A 47 -6.74 -5.36 -19.23
C PRO A 47 -6.81 -3.95 -18.66
N TYR A 48 -5.86 -3.09 -19.03
CA TYR A 48 -5.88 -1.69 -18.64
C TYR A 48 -5.89 -0.81 -19.88
N ASP A 49 -6.86 0.10 -19.94
CA ASP A 49 -6.80 1.25 -20.86
C ASP A 49 -6.03 2.41 -20.20
N ARG A 50 -6.11 2.48 -18.87
CA ARG A 50 -5.35 3.40 -18.01
C ARG A 50 -4.97 2.68 -16.74
N ILE A 51 -3.72 2.83 -16.31
CA ILE A 51 -3.24 2.38 -15.02
C ILE A 51 -3.03 3.61 -14.13
N GLY A 52 -3.53 3.54 -12.89
CA GLY A 52 -3.50 4.64 -11.92
C GLY A 52 -2.36 4.51 -10.92
N VAL A 53 -2.08 5.59 -10.19
CA VAL A 53 -1.23 5.54 -9.00
C VAL A 53 -1.91 4.64 -7.96
N ALA A 54 -1.11 3.88 -7.22
CA ALA A 54 -1.48 2.85 -6.25
C ALA A 54 -2.07 1.54 -6.79
N ASP A 55 -2.41 1.48 -8.08
CA ASP A 55 -2.78 0.22 -8.74
C ASP A 55 -1.66 -0.83 -8.60
N ILE A 56 -2.05 -2.09 -8.51
CA ILE A 56 -1.09 -3.20 -8.56
C ILE A 56 -0.90 -3.60 -10.02
N ALA A 57 0.28 -3.35 -10.56
CA ALA A 57 0.68 -3.76 -11.89
C ALA A 57 1.21 -5.20 -11.86
N LEU A 58 0.68 -6.04 -12.76
CA LEU A 58 1.32 -7.30 -13.13
C LEU A 58 2.40 -7.00 -14.17
N VAL A 59 3.66 -7.23 -13.80
CA VAL A 59 4.81 -6.76 -14.57
C VAL A 59 5.63 -7.95 -15.03
N MET A 60 5.98 -7.97 -16.31
CA MET A 60 7.06 -8.79 -16.83
C MET A 60 8.34 -7.95 -16.85
N PRO A 61 9.38 -8.30 -16.07
CA PRO A 61 10.64 -7.56 -16.14
C PRO A 61 11.20 -7.59 -17.56
N PRO A 62 11.79 -6.48 -18.04
CA PRO A 62 12.63 -6.51 -19.24
C PRO A 62 13.72 -7.57 -19.11
N LYS A 63 14.14 -8.17 -20.24
CA LYS A 63 15.06 -9.31 -20.26
C LYS A 63 16.31 -9.12 -19.39
N SER A 64 16.94 -7.94 -19.45
CA SER A 64 18.14 -7.64 -18.64
C SER A 64 17.88 -7.67 -17.13
N LEU A 65 16.70 -7.18 -16.70
CA LEU A 65 16.27 -7.21 -15.31
C LEU A 65 15.88 -8.62 -14.88
N ALA A 66 15.15 -9.36 -15.73
CA ALA A 66 14.80 -10.76 -15.49
C ALA A 66 16.06 -11.62 -15.29
N ASP A 67 17.03 -11.51 -16.20
CA ASP A 67 18.29 -12.25 -16.14
C ASP A 67 19.09 -11.90 -14.88
N PHE A 68 19.08 -10.63 -14.45
CA PHE A 68 19.68 -10.23 -13.18
C PHE A 68 18.96 -10.87 -11.98
N MET A 69 17.64 -10.80 -11.93
CA MET A 69 16.83 -11.37 -10.84
C MET A 69 17.00 -12.89 -10.75
N ALA A 70 17.07 -13.58 -11.89
CA ALA A 70 17.28 -15.02 -11.97
C ALA A 70 18.68 -15.40 -11.46
N ARG A 71 19.74 -14.73 -11.93
CA ARG A 71 21.12 -14.95 -11.42
C ARG A 71 21.23 -14.70 -9.92
N ARG A 72 20.45 -13.76 -9.38
CA ARG A 72 20.45 -13.43 -7.96
C ARG A 72 19.54 -14.32 -7.12
N GLY A 73 18.74 -15.19 -7.76
CA GLY A 73 17.76 -16.04 -7.08
C GLY A 73 16.68 -15.21 -6.39
N TYR A 74 16.23 -14.12 -7.03
CA TYR A 74 15.11 -13.30 -6.58
C TYR A 74 13.80 -13.72 -7.26
N LEU A 75 13.86 -13.98 -8.57
CA LEU A 75 12.73 -14.39 -9.38
C LEU A 75 13.25 -15.13 -10.61
N SER A 76 12.64 -16.26 -10.97
CA SER A 76 13.01 -17.01 -12.17
C SER A 76 12.66 -16.23 -13.43
N ASN A 77 13.35 -16.55 -14.53
CA ASN A 77 13.03 -15.98 -15.84
C ASN A 77 11.58 -16.30 -16.26
N ASN A 78 10.95 -15.36 -16.98
CA ASN A 78 9.57 -15.44 -17.46
C ASN A 78 8.49 -15.54 -16.37
N VAL A 79 8.83 -15.26 -15.11
CA VAL A 79 7.84 -15.17 -14.02
C VAL A 79 7.49 -13.70 -13.80
N PRO A 80 6.20 -13.31 -13.85
CA PRO A 80 5.81 -11.94 -13.59
C PRO A 80 5.83 -11.64 -12.09
N LEU A 81 5.87 -10.36 -11.75
CA LEU A 81 5.82 -9.87 -10.38
C LEU A 81 4.73 -8.82 -10.23
N LEU A 82 4.22 -8.71 -9.00
CA LEU A 82 3.25 -7.68 -8.64
C LEU A 82 3.96 -6.50 -7.95
N LYS A 83 3.74 -5.31 -8.47
CA LYS A 83 4.24 -4.05 -7.90
C LYS A 83 3.18 -2.97 -7.95
N ARG A 84 3.17 -2.09 -6.96
CA ARG A 84 2.33 -0.91 -6.93
C ARG A 84 2.91 0.18 -7.81
N VAL A 85 2.04 0.87 -8.52
CA VAL A 85 2.38 2.08 -9.28
C VAL A 85 2.56 3.21 -8.29
N LEU A 86 3.76 3.78 -8.25
CA LEU A 86 4.04 4.94 -7.42
C LEU A 86 4.03 6.23 -8.25
N ALA A 87 4.53 6.19 -9.49
CA ALA A 87 4.50 7.37 -10.36
C ALA A 87 4.26 7.02 -11.84
N LEU A 88 3.60 7.95 -12.53
CA LEU A 88 3.21 7.89 -13.94
C LEU A 88 3.71 9.14 -14.69
N SER A 89 3.49 9.13 -16.00
CA SER A 89 3.89 10.19 -16.93
C SER A 89 3.73 11.61 -16.38
N GLY A 90 4.78 12.41 -16.49
CA GLY A 90 4.83 13.81 -16.06
C GLY A 90 5.21 14.00 -14.59
N GLN A 91 5.15 12.96 -13.76
CA GLN A 91 5.63 13.05 -12.37
C GLN A 91 7.16 12.94 -12.32
N THR A 92 7.77 13.59 -11.33
CA THR A 92 9.22 13.51 -11.10
C THR A 92 9.52 12.61 -9.91
N VAL A 93 10.32 11.57 -10.14
CA VAL A 93 10.82 10.67 -9.10
C VAL A 93 12.29 10.94 -8.86
N CYS A 94 12.66 11.19 -7.62
CA CYS A 94 14.03 11.40 -7.19
C CYS A 94 14.49 10.29 -6.28
N ARG A 95 15.73 9.83 -6.48
CA ARG A 95 16.47 9.09 -5.45
C ARG A 95 17.57 9.96 -4.88
N ARG A 96 17.46 10.25 -3.58
CA ARG A 96 18.43 11.04 -2.80
C ARG A 96 19.06 10.14 -1.74
N ARG A 97 20.30 9.68 -1.97
CA ARG A 97 20.93 8.62 -1.18
C ARG A 97 20.07 7.36 -1.20
N THR A 98 19.41 7.03 -0.10
CA THR A 98 18.48 5.90 0.00
C THR A 98 17.02 6.31 -0.18
N ALA A 99 16.67 7.58 0.03
CA ALA A 99 15.28 8.04 -0.01
C ALA A 99 14.74 8.12 -1.45
N ILE A 100 13.53 7.60 -1.65
CA ILE A 100 12.74 7.79 -2.87
C ILE A 100 11.70 8.87 -2.61
N VAL A 101 11.69 9.89 -3.47
CA VAL A 101 10.85 11.07 -3.34
C VAL A 101 10.06 11.27 -4.64
N VAL A 102 8.76 11.57 -4.54
CA VAL A 102 7.95 12.00 -5.69
C VAL A 102 7.30 13.34 -5.32
N GLY A 103 7.56 14.38 -6.10
CA GLY A 103 7.23 15.74 -5.68
C GLY A 103 8.01 16.14 -4.43
N SER A 104 7.31 16.52 -3.35
CA SER A 104 7.93 16.77 -2.04
C SER A 104 7.95 15.54 -1.12
N VAL A 105 7.13 14.52 -1.42
CA VAL A 105 6.84 13.42 -0.49
C VAL A 105 7.88 12.30 -0.58
N THR A 106 8.43 11.91 0.57
CA THR A 106 9.31 10.71 0.68
C THR A 106 8.49 9.45 0.88
N TYR A 107 8.59 8.50 -0.05
CA TYR A 107 7.80 7.25 -0.06
C TYR A 107 8.52 6.05 0.57
N GLY A 108 9.82 6.16 0.83
CA GLY A 108 10.57 5.13 1.53
C GLY A 108 12.05 5.10 1.19
N HIS A 109 12.77 4.16 1.79
CA HIS A 109 14.22 4.05 1.68
C HIS A 109 14.64 2.73 1.00
N ALA A 110 15.63 2.83 0.13
CA ALA A 110 16.33 1.71 -0.49
C ALA A 110 17.36 1.12 0.48
N ARG A 111 17.40 -0.22 0.57
CA ARG A 111 18.47 -0.92 1.30
C ARG A 111 19.72 -0.97 0.44
N GLU A 112 20.89 -0.93 1.07
CA GLU A 112 22.15 -1.05 0.31
C GLU A 112 22.48 -2.51 -0.04
N ARG A 113 21.97 -3.45 0.75
CA ARG A 113 22.26 -4.88 0.63
C ARG A 113 20.98 -5.70 0.74
N ASP A 114 20.98 -6.84 0.05
CA ASP A 114 19.91 -7.83 0.17
C ASP A 114 20.04 -8.67 1.46
N SER A 115 19.07 -9.55 1.70
CA SER A 115 19.06 -10.46 2.86
C SER A 115 20.24 -11.44 2.91
N ARG A 116 20.99 -11.58 1.80
CA ARG A 116 22.21 -12.39 1.69
C ARG A 116 23.48 -11.54 1.75
N GLY A 117 23.38 -10.26 2.14
CA GLY A 117 24.49 -9.33 2.29
C GLY A 117 25.08 -8.80 0.97
N ARG A 118 24.48 -9.11 -0.17
CA ARG A 118 24.99 -8.71 -1.48
C ARG A 118 24.53 -7.29 -1.82
N ALA A 119 25.41 -6.48 -2.41
CA ALA A 119 25.09 -5.11 -2.79
C ALA A 119 23.91 -5.04 -3.79
N LEU A 120 22.97 -4.13 -3.55
CA LEU A 120 21.81 -3.89 -4.39
C LEU A 120 22.09 -2.78 -5.43
N PRO A 121 21.43 -2.82 -6.61
CA PRO A 121 21.59 -1.78 -7.63
C PRO A 121 21.26 -0.38 -7.10
N VAL A 122 22.06 0.60 -7.53
CA VAL A 122 21.93 2.00 -7.13
C VAL A 122 21.73 2.90 -8.34
N TRP A 123 20.74 3.77 -8.26
CA TRP A 123 20.59 4.94 -9.12
C TRP A 123 20.48 6.19 -8.23
N GLN A 124 20.72 7.38 -8.78
CA GLN A 124 20.62 8.65 -8.06
C GLN A 124 20.06 9.74 -8.99
N GLY A 125 19.61 10.83 -8.38
CA GLY A 125 19.11 12.00 -9.09
C GLY A 125 17.59 11.95 -9.31
N CYS A 126 17.08 12.94 -10.03
CA CYS A 126 15.67 13.07 -10.36
C CYS A 126 15.43 12.71 -11.83
N ARG A 127 14.34 11.99 -12.09
CA ARG A 127 13.91 11.61 -13.43
C ARG A 127 12.42 11.92 -13.56
N VAL A 128 12.06 12.54 -14.67
CA VAL A 128 10.65 12.70 -15.06
C VAL A 128 10.21 11.40 -15.70
N VAL A 129 9.06 10.86 -15.27
CA VAL A 129 8.47 9.67 -15.87
C VAL A 129 7.95 10.04 -17.25
N ALA A 130 8.43 9.37 -18.31
CA ALA A 130 7.95 9.59 -19.66
C ALA A 130 6.54 8.98 -19.88
N GLY A 131 5.90 9.33 -20.99
CA GLY A 131 4.56 8.83 -21.37
C GLY A 131 4.47 7.31 -21.51
N ASP A 132 5.59 6.68 -21.82
CA ASP A 132 5.77 5.25 -22.03
C ASP A 132 6.55 4.57 -20.89
N GLU A 133 6.64 5.22 -19.73
CA GLU A 133 7.32 4.70 -18.55
C GLU A 133 6.41 4.65 -17.32
N VAL A 134 6.81 3.86 -16.33
CA VAL A 134 6.15 3.75 -15.04
C VAL A 134 7.19 3.57 -13.94
N PHE A 135 6.96 4.21 -12.80
CA PHE A 135 7.73 3.95 -11.57
C PHE A 135 6.94 3.06 -10.63
N LEU A 136 7.49 1.89 -10.33
CA LEU A 136 6.83 0.86 -9.55
C LEU A 136 7.52 0.67 -8.20
N MET A 137 6.81 0.81 -7.10
CA MET A 137 7.37 0.68 -5.76
C MET A 137 6.32 0.21 -4.76
N ASN A 138 6.68 -0.79 -3.95
CA ASN A 138 5.85 -1.22 -2.84
C ASN A 138 6.36 -0.53 -1.58
N TRP A 139 5.93 0.73 -1.37
CA TRP A 139 6.38 1.56 -0.25
C TRP A 139 6.17 0.89 1.11
N GLY A 140 5.11 0.09 1.24
CA GLY A 140 4.80 -0.64 2.46
C GLY A 140 5.57 -1.94 2.70
N ALA A 141 6.51 -2.31 1.82
CA ALA A 141 7.33 -3.52 1.96
C ALA A 141 8.82 -3.13 1.84
N ALA A 142 9.47 -2.85 2.98
CA ALA A 142 10.81 -2.28 3.03
C ALA A 142 11.91 -3.13 2.35
N ASP A 143 11.72 -4.44 2.28
CA ASP A 143 12.63 -5.41 1.66
C ASP A 143 12.28 -5.75 0.19
N SER A 144 11.19 -5.19 -0.34
CA SER A 144 10.75 -5.48 -1.71
C SER A 144 11.75 -4.99 -2.76
N PHE A 145 12.17 -5.87 -3.66
CA PHE A 145 13.00 -5.50 -4.80
C PHE A 145 12.15 -4.82 -5.88
N ASP A 146 12.14 -3.48 -5.89
CA ASP A 146 11.29 -2.65 -6.75
C ASP A 146 12.04 -1.44 -7.36
N GLY A 147 11.32 -0.39 -7.78
CA GLY A 147 11.86 0.82 -8.40
C GLY A 147 12.90 1.55 -7.57
N ARG A 148 12.99 1.26 -6.26
CA ARG A 148 14.14 1.65 -5.43
C ARG A 148 15.47 1.22 -6.05
N TYR A 149 15.52 0.07 -6.72
CA TYR A 149 16.74 -0.53 -7.26
C TYR A 149 16.79 -0.46 -8.78
N PHE A 150 15.73 -0.88 -9.47
CA PHE A 150 15.72 -0.92 -10.94
C PHE A 150 15.23 0.38 -11.60
N GLY A 151 14.71 1.32 -10.82
CA GLY A 151 14.26 2.62 -11.34
C GLY A 151 12.94 2.53 -12.13
N LEU A 152 12.89 3.30 -13.22
CA LEU A 152 11.77 3.35 -14.16
C LEU A 152 11.77 2.09 -15.04
N LEU A 153 10.57 1.60 -15.36
CA LEU A 153 10.38 0.53 -16.35
C LEU A 153 9.51 1.04 -17.50
N PRO A 154 9.69 0.52 -18.73
CA PRO A 154 8.79 0.86 -19.81
C PRO A 154 7.41 0.29 -19.53
N LEU A 155 6.36 1.04 -19.87
CA LEU A 155 4.96 0.69 -19.65
C LEU A 155 4.59 -0.62 -20.38
N THR A 156 5.31 -0.95 -21.46
CA THR A 156 5.23 -2.25 -22.15
C THR A 156 5.60 -3.46 -21.27
N SER A 157 6.27 -3.24 -20.14
CA SER A 157 6.53 -4.27 -19.12
C SER A 157 5.26 -4.63 -18.34
N VAL A 158 4.23 -3.80 -18.36
CA VAL A 158 2.98 -4.04 -17.63
C VAL A 158 2.03 -4.88 -18.50
N ILE A 159 1.74 -6.09 -18.03
CA ILE A 159 0.81 -7.03 -18.67
C ILE A 159 -0.64 -6.61 -18.42
N GLY A 160 -0.93 -6.17 -17.19
CA GLY A 160 -2.30 -5.97 -16.71
C GLY A 160 -2.36 -5.30 -15.34
N ARG A 161 -3.54 -4.85 -14.96
CA ARG A 161 -3.84 -4.43 -13.59
C ARG A 161 -4.29 -5.64 -12.79
N ALA A 162 -3.64 -5.91 -11.66
CA ALA A 162 -3.98 -7.00 -10.76
C ALA A 162 -4.91 -6.51 -9.66
N VAL A 163 -6.12 -7.06 -9.61
CA VAL A 163 -7.14 -6.77 -8.61
C VAL A 163 -7.19 -7.94 -7.62
N PRO A 164 -7.05 -7.70 -6.30
CA PRO A 164 -7.12 -8.78 -5.32
C PRO A 164 -8.49 -9.46 -5.36
N VAL A 165 -8.50 -10.79 -5.44
CA VAL A 165 -9.71 -11.61 -5.35
C VAL A 165 -9.78 -12.25 -3.96
N TRP A 166 -8.64 -12.77 -3.51
CA TRP A 166 -8.51 -13.37 -2.20
C TRP A 166 -7.07 -13.22 -1.72
N THR A 167 -6.87 -12.61 -0.56
CA THR A 167 -5.54 -12.44 0.01
C THR A 167 -5.51 -13.04 1.40
N LEU A 168 -4.47 -13.84 1.65
CA LEU A 168 -4.06 -14.21 3.00
C LEU A 168 -3.49 -12.93 3.62
N GLY A 169 -4.21 -12.32 4.56
CA GLY A 169 -3.97 -10.96 5.05
C GLY A 169 -2.51 -10.59 5.39
N HIS A 170 -2.24 -9.28 5.30
CA HIS A 170 -1.11 -8.48 5.80
C HIS A 170 0.26 -9.15 5.96
N ALA A 171 1.16 -8.92 5.00
CA ALA A 171 2.59 -9.14 5.23
C ALA A 171 3.19 -7.93 5.97
N PHE A 172 3.30 -8.04 7.30
CA PHE A 172 4.35 -7.40 8.08
C PHE A 172 5.70 -8.06 7.72
N PRO A 173 6.79 -7.31 7.57
CA PRO A 173 8.07 -7.73 8.11
C PRO A 173 8.05 -7.45 9.62
N GLU A 174 8.10 -8.50 10.44
CA GLU A 174 8.48 -8.33 11.85
C GLU A 174 9.87 -7.67 11.92
N PRO A 175 10.05 -6.60 12.72
CA PRO A 175 11.38 -6.17 13.13
C PRO A 175 11.99 -7.27 14.00
N ASN A 176 13.19 -7.74 13.65
CA ASN A 176 13.95 -8.77 14.37
C ASN A 176 13.85 -8.61 15.90
N ALA A 177 13.04 -9.45 16.54
CA ALA A 177 12.77 -9.46 17.97
C ALA A 177 13.85 -10.17 18.80
N SER A 178 15.13 -9.87 18.55
CA SER A 178 16.22 -10.54 19.29
C SER A 178 17.10 -9.62 20.12
N ASN A 179 16.83 -8.33 20.27
CA ASN A 179 17.65 -7.45 21.13
C ASN A 179 16.96 -6.20 21.71
N ASP A 180 15.63 -6.18 21.86
CA ASP A 180 14.95 -4.99 22.38
C ASP A 180 14.63 -5.08 23.90
N PRO A 181 15.29 -4.28 24.77
CA PRO A 181 15.00 -4.20 26.20
C PRO A 181 13.61 -3.61 26.54
N VAL A 182 12.86 -3.11 25.55
CA VAL A 182 11.52 -2.50 25.74
C VAL A 182 10.45 -3.53 26.11
N ARG A 183 10.52 -4.77 25.59
CA ARG A 183 9.49 -5.80 25.86
C ARG A 183 9.46 -6.25 27.33
N GLY A 184 10.62 -6.25 28.00
CA GLY A 184 10.74 -6.55 29.42
C GLY A 184 10.12 -5.48 30.34
N LYS A 185 10.04 -4.22 29.87
CA LYS A 185 9.42 -3.13 30.63
C LYS A 185 7.91 -3.03 30.40
N LEU A 186 7.42 -3.31 29.18
CA LEU A 186 5.98 -3.28 28.88
C LEU A 186 5.19 -4.37 29.61
N ALA A 187 5.75 -5.59 29.72
CA ALA A 187 5.11 -6.68 30.45
C ALA A 187 4.95 -6.39 31.95
N LYS A 188 5.85 -5.56 32.51
CA LYS A 188 5.84 -5.16 33.93
C LYS A 188 4.90 -3.98 34.21
N ALA A 189 4.67 -3.10 33.23
CA ALA A 189 3.73 -1.98 33.33
C ALA A 189 2.26 -2.41 33.25
N LEU A 190 1.96 -3.48 32.51
CA LEU A 190 0.60 -4.03 32.36
C LEU A 190 0.08 -4.75 33.61
N THR A 191 0.94 -5.06 34.60
CA THR A 191 0.57 -5.76 35.83
C THR A 191 0.38 -4.84 37.05
N THR A 192 0.51 -3.51 36.90
CA THR A 192 0.45 -2.54 38.02
C THR A 192 -0.47 -1.35 37.75
N LEU A 193 -1.72 -1.59 37.32
CA LEU A 193 -2.76 -0.55 37.37
C LEU A 193 -3.73 -0.80 38.54
N PRO A 194 -3.95 0.18 39.44
CA PRO A 194 -4.92 0.07 40.50
C PRO A 194 -6.34 0.21 39.97
N ASN A 195 -7.28 -0.47 40.64
CA ASN A 195 -8.71 -0.28 40.48
C ASN A 195 -9.07 1.20 40.71
N ALA A 196 -9.69 1.84 39.71
CA ALA A 196 -10.38 3.10 39.91
C ALA A 196 -11.68 3.10 39.08
N HIS A 197 -12.77 3.03 39.83
CA HIS A 197 -14.13 3.16 39.37
C HIS A 197 -14.40 4.65 39.14
N GLU A 198 -14.28 5.14 37.91
CA GLU A 198 -14.82 6.46 37.52
C GLU A 198 -15.12 6.46 36.01
N ARG A 199 -16.37 6.80 35.66
CA ARG A 199 -16.90 6.76 34.29
C ARG A 199 -16.11 7.73 33.40
N SER A 200 -15.30 7.21 32.50
CA SER A 200 -14.68 7.98 31.41
C SER A 200 -14.50 7.10 30.18
N THR A 201 -14.90 7.63 29.03
CA THR A 201 -14.77 7.03 27.68
C THR A 201 -13.41 6.37 27.47
N ALA A 202 -13.35 5.05 27.55
CA ALA A 202 -12.15 4.30 27.23
C ALA A 202 -11.80 4.55 25.75
N MET A 203 -10.74 5.32 25.51
CA MET A 203 -10.18 5.52 24.18
C MET A 203 -9.33 4.30 23.82
N ALA A 204 -9.62 3.69 22.68
CA ALA A 204 -8.84 2.59 22.15
C ALA A 204 -7.78 3.13 21.20
N LEU A 205 -6.51 2.77 21.40
CA LEU A 205 -5.45 3.00 20.41
C LEU A 205 -5.71 2.08 19.22
N ILE A 206 -6.00 2.66 18.06
CA ILE A 206 -6.33 1.93 16.83
C ILE A 206 -5.31 2.17 15.71
N GLY A 207 -4.27 2.96 15.94
CA GLY A 207 -3.28 3.22 14.90
C GLY A 207 -2.04 3.91 15.42
N ALA A 208 -0.92 3.69 14.72
CA ALA A 208 0.36 4.31 15.01
C ALA A 208 0.84 5.09 13.79
N PHE A 209 1.26 6.33 14.02
CA PHE A 209 1.63 7.27 12.98
C PHE A 209 2.98 7.90 13.29
N THR A 210 3.65 8.33 12.25
CA THR A 210 4.86 9.14 12.28
C THR A 210 4.57 10.44 11.55
N ARG A 211 5.11 11.55 12.06
CA ARG A 211 4.98 12.86 11.42
C ARG A 211 6.26 13.24 10.71
N ASN A 212 6.15 13.55 9.42
CA ASN A 212 7.21 14.13 8.60
C ASN A 212 6.81 15.55 8.17
N ASP A 213 7.68 16.24 7.42
CA ASP A 213 7.41 17.58 6.90
C ASP A 213 6.18 17.62 5.95
N ASP A 214 5.88 16.51 5.28
CA ASP A 214 4.78 16.41 4.30
C ASP A 214 3.43 15.98 4.89
N GLY A 215 3.36 15.55 6.16
CA GLY A 215 2.13 15.04 6.78
C GLY A 215 2.35 13.88 7.75
N PHE A 216 1.27 13.16 8.05
CA PHE A 216 1.26 12.03 8.98
C PHE A 216 1.07 10.72 8.22
N PHE A 217 1.88 9.72 8.55
CA PHE A 217 1.89 8.42 7.87
C PHE A 217 1.86 7.31 8.90
N GLY A 218 0.93 6.37 8.72
CA GLY A 218 0.73 5.32 9.68
C GLY A 218 -0.23 4.25 9.20
N ASN A 219 -0.69 3.47 10.16
CA ASN A 219 -1.69 2.43 9.96
C ASN A 219 -2.84 2.58 10.93
N ILE A 220 -4.01 2.14 10.50
CA ILE A 220 -5.16 1.89 11.37
C ILE A 220 -5.35 0.39 11.41
N THR A 221 -5.32 -0.20 12.60
CA THR A 221 -5.52 -1.62 12.84
C THR A 221 -6.61 -1.82 13.89
N THR A 222 -7.67 -2.51 13.50
CA THR A 222 -8.80 -2.93 14.33
C THR A 222 -9.09 -4.42 14.06
N LEU A 223 -10.15 -4.98 14.64
CA LEU A 223 -10.51 -6.38 14.41
C LEU A 223 -10.83 -6.71 12.94
N THR A 224 -11.34 -5.74 12.16
CA THR A 224 -11.83 -5.97 10.80
C THR A 224 -11.22 -5.04 9.75
N LEU A 225 -10.48 -4.02 10.19
CA LEU A 225 -9.85 -3.02 9.32
C LEU A 225 -8.36 -2.96 9.65
N ASP A 226 -7.52 -3.22 8.65
CA ASP A 226 -6.09 -2.91 8.70
C ASP A 226 -5.69 -2.19 7.41
N ALA A 227 -5.49 -0.88 7.52
CA ALA A 227 -5.33 0.02 6.38
C ALA A 227 -4.16 0.98 6.59
N LYS A 228 -3.37 1.20 5.53
CA LYS A 228 -2.36 2.27 5.53
C LYS A 228 -3.01 3.60 5.26
N VAL A 229 -2.70 4.56 6.11
CA VAL A 229 -3.31 5.88 6.09
C VAL A 229 -2.25 6.95 5.97
N ALA A 230 -2.42 7.83 5.00
CA ALA A 230 -1.66 9.07 4.86
C ALA A 230 -2.60 10.24 5.12
N ILE A 231 -2.20 11.14 6.00
CA ILE A 231 -2.90 12.39 6.32
C ILE A 231 -2.01 13.51 5.81
N LEU A 232 -2.43 14.15 4.72
CA LEU A 232 -1.64 15.15 3.99
C LEU A 232 -2.31 16.52 4.09
N PRO A 233 -1.56 17.64 4.11
CA PRO A 233 -2.14 18.97 4.09
C PRO A 233 -3.13 19.16 2.95
N ALA A 234 -4.29 19.74 3.25
CA ALA A 234 -5.28 20.07 2.24
C ALA A 234 -4.88 21.33 1.47
N GLN A 235 -5.38 21.47 0.25
CA GLN A 235 -5.25 22.73 -0.49
C GLN A 235 -6.05 23.82 0.22
N LYS A 236 -5.45 25.00 0.42
CA LYS A 236 -6.13 26.11 1.11
C LYS A 236 -7.43 26.47 0.41
N SER A 237 -8.49 26.57 1.18
CA SER A 237 -9.84 26.91 0.74
C SER A 237 -10.44 27.92 1.71
N ASP A 238 -11.21 28.87 1.18
CA ASP A 238 -11.89 29.90 1.96
C ASP A 238 -13.27 29.43 2.48
N ALA A 239 -13.60 28.15 2.28
CA ALA A 239 -14.86 27.57 2.73
C ALA A 239 -14.90 27.40 4.25
N GLU A 240 -16.05 27.69 4.85
CA GLU A 240 -16.30 27.47 6.28
C GLU A 240 -16.17 25.97 6.61
N ASN A 241 -15.37 25.65 7.64
CA ASN A 241 -15.00 24.28 8.03
C ASN A 241 -14.21 23.46 6.98
N ALA A 242 -13.52 24.11 6.05
CA ALA A 242 -12.56 23.43 5.19
C ALA A 242 -11.57 22.58 6.01
N PRO A 243 -11.25 21.36 5.55
CA PRO A 243 -10.32 20.51 6.27
C PRO A 243 -8.88 21.03 6.16
N ASP A 244 -8.13 20.94 7.25
CA ASP A 244 -6.70 21.29 7.27
C ASP A 244 -5.87 20.19 6.60
N HIS A 245 -6.34 18.94 6.65
CA HIS A 245 -5.70 17.77 6.06
C HIS A 245 -6.70 16.84 5.36
N ARG A 246 -6.21 16.12 4.35
CA ARG A 246 -6.92 15.10 3.59
C ARG A 246 -6.40 13.72 3.97
N VAL A 247 -7.32 12.77 4.14
CA VAL A 247 -7.01 11.41 4.59
C VAL A 247 -7.12 10.45 3.42
N PHE A 248 -6.03 9.74 3.16
CA PHE A 248 -5.94 8.74 2.10
C PHE A 248 -5.72 7.36 2.70
N CYS A 249 -6.60 6.42 2.38
CA CYS A 249 -6.48 5.01 2.73
C CYS A 249 -6.11 4.23 1.47
N GLU A 250 -4.96 3.54 1.48
CA GLU A 250 -4.48 2.75 0.32
C GLU A 250 -4.42 3.55 -1.01
N GLY A 251 -4.23 4.87 -0.95
CA GLY A 251 -4.19 5.77 -2.10
C GLY A 251 -5.55 6.32 -2.54
N MET A 252 -6.64 5.84 -1.94
CA MET A 252 -7.98 6.38 -2.15
C MET A 252 -8.27 7.42 -1.08
N GLU A 253 -8.83 8.55 -1.49
CA GLU A 253 -9.29 9.53 -0.51
C GLU A 253 -10.48 8.97 0.26
N ALA A 254 -10.32 8.86 1.57
CA ALA A 254 -11.27 8.21 2.47
C ALA A 254 -11.75 9.14 3.58
N GLY A 255 -11.30 10.40 3.60
CA GLY A 255 -11.74 11.34 4.62
C GLY A 255 -10.94 12.62 4.73
N ALA A 256 -11.03 13.22 5.91
CA ALA A 256 -10.46 14.52 6.22
C ALA A 256 -10.02 14.59 7.70
N ALA A 257 -9.11 15.51 7.99
CA ALA A 257 -8.73 15.84 9.35
C ALA A 257 -8.60 17.35 9.56
N TRP A 258 -8.82 17.76 10.81
CA TRP A 258 -8.79 19.16 11.24
C TRP A 258 -7.84 19.32 12.42
N ASP A 259 -7.05 20.39 12.39
CA ASP A 259 -6.23 20.78 13.51
C ASP A 259 -7.13 21.30 14.64
N ARG A 260 -6.91 20.77 15.85
CA ARG A 260 -7.65 21.13 17.06
C ARG A 260 -6.68 21.33 18.20
N SER A 261 -7.08 22.17 19.14
CA SER A 261 -6.38 22.37 20.41
C SER A 261 -7.38 22.17 21.54
N GLY A 262 -6.99 21.44 22.58
CA GLY A 262 -7.83 21.20 23.76
C GLY A 262 -7.09 21.47 25.05
N ASP A 263 -7.78 22.05 26.03
CA ASP A 263 -7.19 22.52 27.30
C ASP A 263 -6.41 21.45 28.08
N LYS A 264 -6.79 20.18 27.94
CA LYS A 264 -6.16 19.03 28.62
C LYS A 264 -5.30 18.15 27.71
N ALA A 265 -5.47 18.23 26.39
CA ALA A 265 -4.88 17.31 25.42
C ALA A 265 -3.82 17.95 24.52
N GLY A 266 -3.65 19.27 24.60
CA GLY A 266 -2.74 20.01 23.73
C GLY A 266 -3.23 20.05 22.28
N ALA A 267 -2.30 20.20 21.34
CA ALA A 267 -2.58 20.19 19.90
C ALA A 267 -2.77 18.74 19.41
N TYR A 268 -3.86 18.48 18.69
CA TYR A 268 -4.19 17.17 18.14
C TYR A 268 -4.92 17.31 16.80
N LEU A 269 -4.93 16.23 16.01
CA LEU A 269 -5.74 16.18 14.79
C LEU A 269 -7.02 15.41 15.05
N SER A 270 -8.16 16.01 14.71
CA SER A 270 -9.43 15.29 14.66
C SER A 270 -9.59 14.68 13.27
N VAL A 271 -9.67 13.36 13.18
CA VAL A 271 -9.67 12.59 11.93
C VAL A 271 -11.04 11.95 11.72
N SER A 272 -11.62 12.13 10.54
CA SER A 272 -12.85 11.47 10.12
C SER A 272 -12.60 10.67 8.85
N ILE A 273 -12.91 9.37 8.89
CA ILE A 273 -12.80 8.45 7.76
C ILE A 273 -14.18 7.90 7.46
N ASP A 274 -14.61 7.98 6.21
CA ASP A 274 -15.92 7.50 5.76
C ASP A 274 -15.75 6.58 4.56
N ASP A 275 -16.36 5.41 4.64
CA ASP A 275 -16.33 4.38 3.62
C ASP A 275 -17.70 3.69 3.55
N PRO A 276 -18.20 3.31 2.37
CA PRO A 276 -19.50 2.64 2.24
C PRO A 276 -19.66 1.35 3.05
N SER A 277 -18.56 0.70 3.46
CA SER A 277 -18.59 -0.46 4.36
C SER A 277 -18.81 -0.10 5.83
N PHE A 278 -18.69 1.18 6.20
CA PHE A 278 -18.93 1.64 7.55
C PHE A 278 -20.40 2.04 7.73
N ALA A 279 -21.00 1.65 8.86
CA ALA A 279 -22.36 2.06 9.19
C ALA A 279 -22.48 3.58 9.45
N GLN A 280 -21.37 4.22 9.81
CA GLN A 280 -21.23 5.66 10.02
C GLN A 280 -19.74 6.05 9.93
N PRO A 281 -19.42 7.33 9.66
CA PRO A 281 -18.03 7.79 9.64
C PRO A 281 -17.27 7.43 10.92
N MET A 282 -16.11 6.84 10.76
CA MET A 282 -15.20 6.54 11.87
C MET A 282 -14.45 7.81 12.27
N ARG A 283 -14.73 8.32 13.46
CA ARG A 283 -14.05 9.48 14.04
C ARG A 283 -13.01 9.06 15.05
N ALA A 284 -11.79 9.53 14.89
CA ALA A 284 -10.67 9.27 15.78
C ALA A 284 -9.83 10.53 15.98
N ASN A 285 -9.01 10.56 17.02
CA ASN A 285 -8.14 11.69 17.32
C ASN A 285 -6.69 11.23 17.35
N LEU A 286 -5.84 11.97 16.65
CA LEU A 286 -4.41 11.70 16.55
C LEU A 286 -3.66 12.60 17.54
N PHE A 287 -3.02 11.98 18.53
CA PHE A 287 -2.25 12.66 19.58
C PHE A 287 -0.76 12.35 19.42
N GLN A 288 0.08 13.32 19.77
CA GLN A 288 1.51 13.07 19.90
C GLN A 288 1.76 12.17 21.13
N SER A 289 2.62 11.17 20.97
CA SER A 289 3.03 10.28 22.08
C SER A 289 4.04 10.99 22.99
N ASP A 290 3.84 10.87 24.30
CA ASP A 290 4.80 11.36 25.31
C ASP A 290 6.05 10.48 25.42
N ALA A 291 5.97 9.23 24.96
CA ALA A 291 7.03 8.23 25.13
C ALA A 291 8.17 8.37 24.11
N GLU A 292 7.89 8.91 22.91
CA GLU A 292 8.87 9.02 21.82
C GLU A 292 8.61 10.25 20.95
N LYS A 293 9.62 11.12 20.79
CA LYS A 293 9.51 12.32 19.95
C LYS A 293 9.25 11.95 18.49
N GLY A 294 8.10 12.35 17.97
CA GLY A 294 7.72 12.14 16.57
C GLY A 294 6.80 10.94 16.32
N ALA A 295 6.51 10.14 17.36
CA ALA A 295 5.48 9.11 17.32
C ALA A 295 4.11 9.71 17.67
N TRP A 296 3.07 9.27 16.96
CA TRP A 296 1.69 9.72 17.12
C TRP A 296 0.76 8.52 17.24
N GLY A 297 -0.19 8.57 18.16
CA GLY A 297 -1.19 7.53 18.37
C GLY A 297 -2.56 7.98 17.89
N LEU A 298 -3.25 7.14 17.12
CA LEU A 298 -4.63 7.38 16.70
C LEU A 298 -5.59 6.67 17.66
N TYR A 299 -6.41 7.46 18.35
CA TYR A 299 -7.31 6.99 19.37
C TYR A 299 -8.76 7.13 18.94
N TRP A 300 -9.48 6.02 18.99
CA TRP A 300 -10.91 5.98 18.71
C TRP A 300 -11.69 5.87 20.00
N SER A 301 -12.82 6.57 20.07
CA SER A 301 -13.79 6.43 21.15
C SER A 301 -15.16 6.14 20.57
N ARG A 302 -15.92 5.28 21.26
CA ARG A 302 -17.30 5.00 20.87
C ARG A 302 -18.15 6.24 21.16
N PRO A 303 -18.89 6.78 20.18
CA PRO A 303 -19.85 7.85 20.45
C PRO A 303 -20.85 7.38 21.51
N SER A 304 -21.04 8.18 22.56
CA SER A 304 -22.08 7.87 23.56
C SER A 304 -23.46 8.21 22.98
N LYS A 305 -24.48 7.41 23.30
CA LYS A 305 -25.88 7.57 22.82
C LYS A 305 -26.51 8.96 23.04
N ARG A 306 -25.86 9.87 23.79
CA ARG A 306 -26.39 11.20 24.10
C ARG A 306 -26.27 12.22 22.95
N ASN A 307 -25.45 11.95 21.93
CA ASN A 307 -25.19 12.89 20.83
C ASN A 307 -26.06 12.66 19.57
N GLU A 308 -27.07 11.78 19.62
CA GLU A 308 -28.01 11.54 18.51
C GLU A 308 -29.26 12.44 18.56
N GLN A 309 -29.35 13.34 19.56
CA GLN A 309 -30.38 14.37 19.66
C GLN A 309 -29.71 15.74 19.76
N GLY A 310 -29.39 16.33 18.61
CA GLY A 310 -28.86 17.67 18.47
C GLY A 310 -29.12 18.16 17.06
#